data_AF-A0A9P1F414-F1
#
_entry.id   AF-A0A9P1F414-F1
#
_cell.length_a   1.000
_cell.length_b   1.000
_cell.length_c   1.000
_cell.angle_alpha   90.00
_cell.angle_beta   90.00
_cell.angle_gamma   90.00
#
_symmetry.space_group_name_H-M   'P 1'
#
loop_
_entity.id
_entity.type
_entity.pdbx_description
1 polymer ?
#
loop_
_entity_poly.entity_id
_entity_poly.type
_entity_poly.pdbx_seq_one_letter_code
_entity_poly.pdbx_strand_id
1 'polypeptide(L)'
;MARATARPKKRTSVVKCSRRVQQARAKKPTNPEDIPTTALEKKLLKRKIQAERALNLATKQKDWLLGVIEKVSKNEREKITAKWESTKKREQQLSERIKSEVEARERTFREFDSARREQVEKAMKFKDKWRFLDKISHEAMISSFELKGMQMYFSQSRCSELVEQYAATTSKYKERTKKLLEEQSTGVRDKQMEKWWKCCDKCGAEYTSTGDGTPRILRCGHTICEGCTKFDRYMRMAPKSSKTGGGSTLPMKKSLAQRLREDIKKIREATRTTVEEKEEAAKELKEQKKKFEEINEQMDINAQDVINDLERSLYNVKTSHKECFRELENVKRTVHEQDDVLNANVRILRGFRNHVEYTEKKFNESYVCPIYKRNEKEAKKAKTELLAARDEMIKVSKEVFNRTPDGWKICGCCRDFFNSAERLPLILKCGHTMCKSCVEETIKARHGGAVRCPFDRRKLKLTAADVGRIKENRAISLN
;
A
#
# COMPACT_ATOMS: atom_id res chain seq x y z
N MET A 1 19.97 25.75 -32.94
CA MET A 1 20.38 26.98 -32.21
C MET A 1 21.75 26.75 -31.61
N ALA A 2 22.72 27.56 -32.05
CA ALA A 2 24.15 27.40 -31.81
C ALA A 2 24.53 27.61 -30.33
N ARG A 3 25.40 26.75 -29.79
CA ARG A 3 26.15 27.05 -28.55
C ARG A 3 27.64 27.03 -28.84
N ALA A 4 28.21 28.22 -28.70
CA ALA A 4 29.59 28.57 -28.96
C ALA A 4 30.55 27.86 -28.00
N THR A 5 31.61 27.29 -28.56
CA THR A 5 32.76 26.71 -27.86
C THR A 5 33.74 27.83 -27.49
N ALA A 6 33.77 28.22 -26.21
CA ALA A 6 34.75 29.16 -25.70
C ALA A 6 36.12 28.46 -25.51
N ARG A 7 37.07 28.76 -26.40
CA ARG A 7 38.49 28.41 -26.25
C ARG A 7 39.12 29.19 -25.08
N PRO A 8 39.88 28.57 -24.17
CA PRO A 8 40.68 29.31 -23.20
C PRO A 8 41.91 29.93 -23.87
N LYS A 9 42.08 31.24 -23.68
CA LYS A 9 43.24 32.02 -24.12
C LYS A 9 44.51 31.48 -23.45
N LYS A 10 45.45 30.96 -24.25
CA LYS A 10 46.83 30.67 -23.84
C LYS A 10 47.49 31.99 -23.42
N ARG A 11 47.69 32.18 -22.11
CA ARG A 11 48.53 33.24 -21.57
C ARG A 11 49.99 32.78 -21.69
N THR A 12 50.67 33.24 -22.73
CA THR A 12 52.13 33.17 -22.85
C THR A 12 52.76 34.15 -21.87
N SER A 13 53.02 33.72 -20.64
CA SER A 13 53.89 34.47 -19.75
C SER A 13 55.33 34.31 -20.23
N VAL A 14 55.82 35.33 -20.92
CA VAL A 14 57.23 35.54 -21.23
C VAL A 14 57.99 35.61 -19.89
N VAL A 15 58.63 34.51 -19.51
CA VAL A 15 59.57 34.49 -18.38
C VAL A 15 60.82 35.25 -18.83
N LYS A 16 60.94 36.49 -18.38
CA LYS A 16 62.17 37.28 -18.49
C LYS A 16 63.30 36.53 -17.79
N CYS A 17 64.16 35.90 -18.59
CA CYS A 17 65.44 35.34 -18.15
C CYS A 17 66.38 36.49 -17.75
N SER A 18 66.31 36.94 -16.49
CA SER A 18 67.35 37.80 -15.93
C SER A 18 68.52 36.93 -15.46
N ARG A 19 69.37 36.49 -16.41
CA ARG A 19 70.72 36.01 -16.10
C ARG A 19 71.57 37.19 -15.62
N ARG A 20 71.43 37.58 -14.35
CA ARG A 20 72.49 38.28 -13.63
C ARG A 20 73.49 37.23 -13.19
N VAL A 21 74.41 36.87 -14.08
CA VAL A 21 75.66 36.19 -13.71
C VAL A 21 76.47 37.22 -12.93
N GLN A 22 76.28 37.28 -11.62
CA GLN A 22 77.24 37.91 -10.74
C GLN A 22 78.50 37.05 -10.78
N GLN A 23 79.42 37.40 -11.68
CA GLN A 23 80.81 36.97 -11.58
C GLN A 23 81.35 37.57 -10.28
N ALA A 24 81.27 36.78 -9.19
CA ALA A 24 82.03 37.05 -7.99
C ALA A 24 83.51 36.99 -8.37
N ARG A 25 84.09 38.16 -8.67
CA ARG A 25 85.53 38.34 -8.78
C ARG A 25 86.12 37.90 -7.45
N ALA A 26 86.86 36.79 -7.48
CA ALA A 26 87.64 36.35 -6.34
C ALA A 26 88.53 37.51 -5.90
N LYS A 27 88.30 37.99 -4.66
CA LYS A 27 89.20 38.95 -4.02
C LYS A 27 90.59 38.31 -4.00
N LYS A 28 91.57 38.95 -4.65
CA LYS A 28 92.97 38.57 -4.54
C LYS A 28 93.36 38.64 -3.05
N PRO A 29 94.06 37.62 -2.51
CA PRO A 29 94.60 37.70 -1.16
C PRO A 29 95.56 38.88 -1.10
N THR A 30 95.28 39.81 -0.18
CA THR A 30 95.99 41.09 -0.02
C THR A 30 97.02 41.05 1.09
N ASN A 31 97.39 39.86 1.60
CA ASN A 31 98.43 39.72 2.61
C ASN A 31 99.59 38.84 2.10
N PRO A 32 100.80 39.40 1.89
CA PRO A 32 101.97 38.67 1.37
C PRO A 32 102.62 37.67 2.34
N GLU A 33 102.19 37.59 3.60
CA GLU A 33 102.86 36.78 4.63
C GLU A 33 102.44 35.29 4.68
N ASP A 34 101.41 34.88 3.95
CA ASP A 34 100.93 33.49 3.92
C ASP A 34 101.37 32.71 2.66
N ILE A 35 102.52 33.05 2.08
CA ILE A 35 103.10 32.29 0.97
C ILE A 35 103.89 31.12 1.55
N PRO A 36 103.44 29.86 1.36
CA PRO A 36 104.13 28.69 1.89
C PRO A 36 105.58 28.65 1.40
N THR A 37 106.54 28.78 2.32
CA THR A 37 107.97 28.90 2.03
C THR A 37 108.61 27.54 1.76
N THR A 38 107.95 26.45 2.15
CA THR A 38 108.43 25.08 1.91
C THR A 38 107.60 24.33 0.86
N ALA A 39 108.27 23.45 0.10
CA ALA A 39 107.62 22.60 -0.92
C ALA A 39 106.49 21.72 -0.35
N LEU A 40 106.58 21.38 0.95
CA LEU A 40 105.60 20.58 1.67
C LEU A 40 104.29 21.36 1.92
N GLU A 41 104.39 22.62 2.34
CA GLU A 41 103.23 23.47 2.59
C GLU A 41 102.48 23.80 1.29
N LYS A 42 103.20 23.98 0.16
CA LYS A 42 102.58 24.12 -1.18
C LYS A 42 101.78 22.88 -1.57
N LYS A 43 102.29 21.67 -1.28
CA LYS A 43 101.57 20.40 -1.54
C LYS A 43 100.33 20.26 -0.64
N LEU A 44 100.44 20.62 0.64
CA LEU A 44 99.32 20.60 1.60
C LEU A 44 98.22 21.58 1.19
N LEU A 45 98.58 22.82 0.81
CA LEU A 45 97.63 23.82 0.34
C LEU A 45 96.92 23.36 -0.94
N LYS A 46 97.65 22.77 -1.89
CA LYS A 46 97.06 22.21 -3.12
C LYS A 46 96.08 21.08 -2.82
N ARG A 47 96.40 20.18 -1.89
CA ARG A 47 95.48 19.11 -1.42
C ARG A 47 94.25 19.68 -0.71
N LYS A 48 94.41 20.71 0.12
CA LYS A 48 93.30 21.39 0.81
C LYS A 48 92.33 22.03 -0.18
N ILE A 49 92.85 22.75 -1.18
CA ILE A 49 92.04 23.34 -2.26
C ILE A 49 91.35 22.25 -3.09
N GLN A 50 92.02 21.14 -3.40
CA GLN A 50 91.40 20.01 -4.10
C GLN A 50 90.29 19.34 -3.27
N ALA A 51 90.51 19.14 -1.97
CA ALA A 51 89.50 18.58 -1.06
C ALA A 51 88.29 19.51 -0.92
N GLU A 52 88.50 20.82 -0.83
CA GLU A 52 87.43 21.82 -0.73
C GLU A 52 86.62 21.92 -2.03
N ARG A 53 87.28 21.80 -3.19
CA ARG A 53 86.60 21.69 -4.49
C ARG A 53 85.79 20.40 -4.59
N ALA A 54 86.33 19.27 -4.15
CA ALA A 54 85.64 17.98 -4.15
C ALA A 54 84.42 18.00 -3.21
N LEU A 55 84.55 18.60 -2.02
CA LEU A 55 83.44 18.76 -1.08
C LEU A 55 82.34 19.64 -1.67
N ASN A 56 82.69 20.80 -2.24
CA ASN A 56 81.73 21.67 -2.92
C ASN A 56 81.01 20.97 -4.09
N LEU A 57 81.73 20.16 -4.87
CA LEU A 57 81.13 19.38 -5.95
C LEU A 57 80.16 18.32 -5.41
N ALA A 58 80.55 17.60 -4.36
CA ALA A 58 79.70 16.62 -3.69
C ALA A 58 78.44 17.26 -3.07
N THR A 59 78.56 18.46 -2.52
CA THR A 59 77.41 19.21 -1.96
C THR A 59 76.44 19.60 -3.07
N LYS A 60 76.96 20.13 -4.19
CA LYS A 60 76.16 20.45 -5.38
C LYS A 60 75.47 19.21 -5.97
N GLN A 61 76.15 18.07 -6.02
CA GLN A 61 75.56 16.81 -6.47
C GLN A 61 74.46 16.33 -5.53
N LYS A 62 74.67 16.42 -4.21
CA LYS A 62 73.65 16.10 -3.20
C LYS A 62 72.41 16.99 -3.35
N ASP A 63 72.58 18.30 -3.45
CA ASP A 63 71.47 19.25 -3.58
C ASP A 63 70.70 19.03 -4.89
N TRP A 64 71.41 18.71 -5.97
CA TRP A 64 70.79 18.34 -7.24
C TRP A 64 69.96 17.05 -7.13
N LEU A 65 70.51 15.99 -6.50
CA LEU A 65 69.79 14.74 -6.28
C LEU A 65 68.55 14.93 -5.41
N LEU A 66 68.66 15.72 -4.33
CA LEU A 66 67.50 16.05 -3.47
C LEU A 66 66.41 16.78 -4.28
N GLY A 67 66.79 17.74 -5.14
CA GLY A 67 65.85 18.42 -6.02
C GLY A 67 65.20 17.50 -7.07
N VAL A 68 65.91 16.47 -7.54
CA VAL A 68 65.34 15.44 -8.44
C VAL A 68 64.35 14.56 -7.67
N ILE A 69 64.73 14.07 -6.49
CA ILE A 69 63.87 13.25 -5.63
C ILE A 69 62.58 14.01 -5.29
N GLU A 70 62.68 15.27 -4.88
CA GLU A 70 61.52 16.09 -4.54
C GLU A 70 60.58 16.29 -5.73
N LYS A 71 61.12 16.51 -6.94
CA LYS A 71 60.33 16.60 -8.18
C LYS A 71 59.63 15.29 -8.52
N VAL A 72 60.33 14.15 -8.42
CA VAL A 72 59.75 12.83 -8.68
C VAL A 72 58.65 12.52 -7.66
N SER A 73 58.90 12.74 -6.36
CA SER A 73 57.90 12.56 -5.31
C SER A 73 56.69 13.48 -5.48
N LYS A 74 56.89 14.73 -5.93
CA LYS A 74 55.79 15.64 -6.24
C LYS A 74 54.95 15.13 -7.41
N ASN A 75 55.59 14.73 -8.50
CA ASN A 75 54.90 14.19 -9.69
C ASN A 75 54.11 12.91 -9.37
N GLU A 76 54.66 12.01 -8.56
CA GLU A 76 53.93 10.79 -8.16
C GLU A 76 52.77 11.09 -7.21
N ARG A 77 52.90 12.05 -6.28
CA ARG A 77 51.76 12.52 -5.47
C ARG A 77 50.66 13.11 -6.33
N GLU A 78 51.01 13.91 -7.35
CA GLU A 78 50.04 14.49 -8.29
C GLU A 78 49.33 13.40 -9.12
N LYS A 79 50.04 12.35 -9.57
CA LYS A 79 49.40 11.22 -10.26
C LYS A 79 48.48 10.40 -9.37
N ILE A 80 48.90 10.13 -8.12
CA ILE A 80 48.08 9.38 -7.16
C ILE A 80 46.82 10.17 -6.81
N THR A 81 46.94 11.47 -6.52
CA THR A 81 45.79 12.33 -6.23
C THR A 81 44.83 12.43 -7.43
N ALA A 82 45.35 12.60 -8.65
CA ALA A 82 44.52 12.60 -9.86
C ALA A 82 43.79 11.25 -10.08
N LYS A 83 44.46 10.12 -9.84
CA LYS A 83 43.85 8.78 -9.93
C LYS A 83 42.76 8.62 -8.88
N TRP A 84 43.01 9.03 -7.64
CA TRP A 84 42.04 8.99 -6.55
C TRP A 84 40.81 9.84 -6.83
N GLU A 85 40.98 11.09 -7.29
CA GLU A 85 39.87 11.96 -7.68
C GLU A 85 39.04 11.37 -8.83
N SER A 86 39.70 10.74 -9.81
CA SER A 86 39.00 10.05 -10.91
C SER A 86 38.19 8.84 -10.41
N THR A 87 38.72 8.05 -9.47
CA THR A 87 38.00 6.91 -8.88
C THR A 87 36.81 7.40 -8.06
N LYS A 88 37.02 8.41 -7.20
CA LYS A 88 35.95 9.03 -6.40
C LYS A 88 34.81 9.56 -7.28
N LYS A 89 35.13 10.18 -8.42
CA LYS A 89 34.13 10.65 -9.37
C LYS A 89 33.34 9.50 -10.02
N ARG A 90 34.01 8.39 -10.35
CA ARG A 90 33.35 7.17 -10.86
C ARG A 90 32.42 6.53 -9.83
N GLU A 91 32.86 6.45 -8.57
CA GLU A 91 32.03 5.96 -7.47
C GLU A 91 30.80 6.82 -7.25
N GLN A 92 30.95 8.14 -7.27
CA GLN A 92 29.83 9.07 -7.16
C GLN A 92 28.82 8.88 -8.31
N GLN A 93 29.30 8.76 -9.56
CA GLN A 93 28.46 8.49 -10.71
C GLN A 93 27.73 7.14 -10.62
N LEU A 94 28.41 6.09 -10.12
CA LEU A 94 27.81 4.78 -9.91
C LEU A 94 26.73 4.83 -8.81
N SER A 95 27.00 5.55 -7.71
CA SER A 95 26.06 5.75 -6.62
C SER A 95 24.80 6.49 -7.08
N GLU A 96 24.96 7.57 -7.87
CA GLU A 96 23.83 8.31 -8.47
C GLU A 96 23.03 7.42 -9.43
N ARG A 97 23.70 6.59 -10.23
CA ARG A 97 23.03 5.63 -11.13
C ARG A 97 22.23 4.59 -10.35
N ILE A 98 22.82 3.96 -9.34
CA ILE A 98 22.14 2.99 -8.48
C ILE A 98 20.91 3.63 -7.82
N LYS A 99 21.06 4.85 -7.28
CA LYS A 99 19.95 5.60 -6.68
C LYS A 99 18.82 5.83 -7.69
N SER A 100 19.13 6.24 -8.91
CA SER A 100 18.13 6.45 -9.96
C SER A 100 17.42 5.15 -10.39
N GLU A 101 18.14 4.02 -10.42
CA GLU A 101 17.56 2.70 -10.74
C GLU A 101 16.65 2.18 -9.61
N VAL A 102 17.03 2.42 -8.34
CA VAL A 102 16.18 2.11 -7.18
C VAL A 102 14.90 2.95 -7.21
N GLU A 103 15.00 4.26 -7.43
CA GLU A 103 13.83 5.15 -7.54
C GLU A 103 12.92 4.79 -8.73
N ALA A 104 13.49 4.30 -9.85
CA ALA A 104 12.72 3.80 -10.98
C ALA A 104 11.97 2.50 -10.62
N ARG A 105 12.63 1.56 -9.93
CA ARG A 105 11.99 0.32 -9.46
C ARG A 105 10.91 0.56 -8.41
N GLU A 106 11.11 1.51 -7.51
CA GLU A 106 10.08 1.88 -6.54
C GLU A 106 8.85 2.49 -7.22
N ARG A 107 9.04 3.28 -8.28
CA ARG A 107 7.90 3.81 -9.07
C ARG A 107 7.11 2.70 -9.74
N THR A 108 7.78 1.77 -10.41
CA THR A 108 7.08 0.64 -11.05
C THR A 108 6.39 -0.26 -10.02
N PHE A 109 6.99 -0.45 -8.84
CA PHE A 109 6.35 -1.19 -7.74
C PHE A 109 5.09 -0.47 -7.21
N ARG A 110 5.13 0.86 -7.05
CA ARG A 110 3.95 1.64 -6.64
C ARG A 110 2.82 1.60 -7.66
N GLU A 111 3.15 1.68 -8.95
CA GLU A 111 2.18 1.54 -10.05
C GLU A 111 1.54 0.14 -10.03
N PHE A 112 2.35 -0.90 -9.86
CA PHE A 112 1.87 -2.28 -9.75
C PHE A 112 0.94 -2.47 -8.53
N ASP A 113 1.32 -1.97 -7.36
CA ASP A 113 0.49 -2.11 -6.15
C ASP A 113 -0.80 -1.27 -6.23
N SER A 114 -0.78 -0.12 -6.90
CA SER A 114 -1.98 0.66 -7.22
C SER A 114 -2.93 -0.12 -8.13
N ALA A 115 -2.42 -0.70 -9.21
CA ALA A 115 -3.21 -1.54 -10.12
C ALA A 115 -3.79 -2.77 -9.41
N ARG A 116 -3.00 -3.39 -8.51
CA ARG A 116 -3.47 -4.52 -7.68
C ARG A 116 -4.62 -4.10 -6.76
N ARG A 117 -4.50 -2.95 -6.09
CA ARG A 117 -5.58 -2.41 -5.23
C ARG A 117 -6.86 -2.14 -6.01
N GLU A 118 -6.75 -1.57 -7.21
CA GLU A 118 -7.90 -1.35 -8.09
C GLU A 118 -8.59 -2.67 -8.49
N GLN A 119 -7.82 -3.71 -8.81
CA GLN A 119 -8.36 -5.04 -9.12
C GLN A 119 -9.07 -5.68 -7.91
N VAL A 120 -8.50 -5.57 -6.71
CA VAL A 120 -9.12 -6.04 -5.47
C VAL A 120 -10.43 -5.30 -5.19
N GLU A 121 -10.46 -3.98 -5.41
CA GLU A 121 -11.68 -3.18 -5.25
C GLU A 121 -12.77 -3.61 -6.24
N LYS A 122 -12.42 -3.84 -7.51
CA LYS A 122 -13.35 -4.37 -8.52
C LYS A 122 -13.90 -5.74 -8.13
N ALA A 123 -13.04 -6.63 -7.63
CA ALA A 123 -13.44 -7.95 -7.14
C ALA A 123 -14.37 -7.88 -5.92
N MET A 124 -14.12 -6.95 -4.99
CA MET A 124 -15.00 -6.71 -3.83
C MET A 124 -16.38 -6.20 -4.27
N LYS A 125 -16.43 -5.21 -5.18
CA LYS A 125 -17.70 -4.72 -5.75
C LYS A 125 -18.49 -5.84 -6.46
N PHE A 126 -17.79 -6.71 -7.18
CA PHE A 126 -18.40 -7.88 -7.82
C PHE A 126 -18.94 -8.88 -6.79
N LYS A 127 -18.20 -9.14 -5.71
CA LYS A 127 -18.62 -10.01 -4.60
C LYS A 127 -19.86 -9.46 -3.89
N ASP A 128 -19.94 -8.16 -3.66
CA ASP A 128 -21.11 -7.53 -3.05
C ASP A 128 -22.34 -7.62 -3.96
N LYS A 129 -22.16 -7.41 -5.27
CA LYS A 129 -23.22 -7.64 -6.26
C LYS A 129 -23.70 -9.09 -6.27
N TRP A 130 -22.79 -10.05 -6.12
CA TRP A 130 -23.13 -11.47 -5.98
C TRP A 130 -23.91 -11.75 -4.71
N ARG A 131 -23.50 -11.21 -3.56
CA ARG A 131 -24.24 -11.35 -2.30
C ARG A 131 -25.66 -10.78 -2.40
N PHE A 132 -25.84 -9.68 -3.12
CA PHE A 132 -27.16 -9.12 -3.39
C PHE A 132 -28.02 -10.04 -4.26
N LEU A 133 -27.46 -10.59 -5.34
CA LEU A 133 -28.17 -11.55 -6.20
C LEU A 133 -28.51 -12.85 -5.45
N ASP A 134 -27.60 -13.33 -4.61
CA ASP A 134 -27.81 -14.50 -3.76
C ASP A 134 -28.95 -14.25 -2.76
N LYS A 135 -28.99 -13.06 -2.14
CA LYS A 135 -30.11 -12.65 -1.27
C LYS A 135 -31.44 -12.62 -2.02
N ILE A 136 -31.51 -12.04 -3.22
CA ILE A 136 -32.73 -12.04 -4.05
C ILE A 136 -33.13 -13.47 -4.41
N SER A 137 -32.17 -14.30 -4.81
CA SER A 137 -32.40 -15.71 -5.15
C SER A 137 -32.95 -16.48 -3.95
N HIS A 138 -32.39 -16.26 -2.76
CA HIS A 138 -32.83 -16.89 -1.52
C HIS A 138 -34.23 -16.42 -1.11
N GLU A 139 -34.53 -15.12 -1.21
CA GLU A 139 -35.87 -14.56 -0.93
C GLU A 139 -36.92 -15.06 -1.93
N ALA A 140 -36.57 -15.13 -3.22
CA ALA A 140 -37.44 -15.71 -4.25
C ALA A 140 -37.65 -17.21 -4.03
N MET A 141 -36.61 -17.94 -3.62
CA MET A 141 -36.70 -19.36 -3.28
C MET A 141 -37.61 -19.57 -2.06
N ILE A 142 -37.45 -18.78 -0.98
CA ILE A 142 -38.35 -18.81 0.19
C ILE A 142 -39.78 -18.51 -0.23
N SER A 143 -40.02 -17.43 -0.99
CA SER A 143 -41.36 -17.05 -1.45
C SER A 143 -41.99 -18.17 -2.30
N SER A 144 -41.20 -18.85 -3.13
CA SER A 144 -41.67 -19.99 -3.91
C SER A 144 -41.99 -21.22 -3.04
N PHE A 145 -41.23 -21.42 -1.96
CA PHE A 145 -41.46 -22.48 -0.97
C PHE A 145 -42.68 -22.19 -0.09
N GLU A 146 -42.93 -20.94 0.28
CA GLU A 146 -44.14 -20.54 1.00
C GLU A 146 -45.38 -20.71 0.12
N LEU A 147 -45.31 -20.32 -1.16
CA LEU A 147 -46.39 -20.56 -2.13
C LEU A 147 -46.66 -22.05 -2.36
N LYS A 148 -45.62 -22.87 -2.53
CA LYS A 148 -45.75 -24.33 -2.66
C LYS A 148 -46.19 -24.98 -1.35
N GLY A 149 -45.71 -24.49 -0.22
CA GLY A 149 -46.09 -24.93 1.13
C GLY A 149 -47.55 -24.65 1.41
N MET A 150 -48.06 -23.47 1.02
CA MET A 150 -49.49 -23.14 1.08
C MET A 150 -50.32 -23.99 0.12
N GLN A 151 -49.84 -24.29 -1.09
CA GLN A 151 -50.50 -25.24 -2.00
C GLN A 151 -50.54 -26.68 -1.45
N MET A 152 -49.46 -27.11 -0.79
CA MET A 152 -49.40 -28.42 -0.11
C MET A 152 -50.25 -28.47 1.16
N TYR A 153 -50.44 -27.35 1.85
CA TYR A 153 -51.30 -27.23 3.03
C TYR A 153 -52.78 -27.49 2.71
N PHE A 154 -53.20 -27.28 1.45
CA PHE A 154 -54.52 -27.70 0.95
C PHE A 154 -54.61 -29.20 0.60
N SER A 155 -53.53 -29.97 0.77
CA SER A 155 -53.49 -31.43 0.61
C SER A 155 -53.09 -32.12 1.94
N GLN A 156 -53.94 -31.95 2.95
CA GLN A 156 -53.60 -32.08 4.38
C GLN A 156 -53.23 -33.50 4.87
N SER A 157 -53.13 -34.54 4.03
CA SER A 157 -52.75 -35.89 4.48
C SER A 157 -51.30 -36.31 4.21
N ARG A 158 -50.54 -35.60 3.35
CA ARG A 158 -49.16 -36.02 3.00
C ARG A 158 -48.03 -35.17 3.60
N CYS A 159 -48.36 -33.99 4.14
CA CYS A 159 -47.36 -33.05 4.67
C CYS A 159 -46.82 -33.41 6.06
N SER A 160 -47.62 -34.08 6.90
CA SER A 160 -47.20 -34.41 8.28
C SER A 160 -46.02 -35.38 8.31
N GLU A 161 -46.04 -36.40 7.45
CA GLU A 161 -45.04 -37.47 7.40
C GLU A 161 -43.67 -36.96 6.91
N LEU A 162 -43.68 -36.03 5.96
CA LEU A 162 -42.46 -35.38 5.46
C LEU A 162 -41.84 -34.44 6.50
N VAL A 163 -42.66 -33.68 7.24
CA VAL A 163 -42.16 -32.79 8.30
C VAL A 163 -41.51 -33.59 9.42
N GLU A 164 -42.05 -34.75 9.80
CA GLU A 164 -41.43 -35.65 10.79
C GLU A 164 -40.10 -36.25 10.30
N GLN A 165 -40.01 -36.64 9.01
CA GLN A 165 -38.75 -37.11 8.42
C GLN A 165 -37.67 -36.01 8.38
N TYR A 166 -38.05 -34.77 8.08
CA TYR A 166 -37.14 -33.61 8.11
C TYR A 166 -36.69 -33.26 9.54
N ALA A 167 -37.58 -33.35 10.53
CA ALA A 167 -37.22 -33.16 11.94
C ALA A 167 -36.21 -34.23 12.41
N ALA A 168 -36.43 -35.50 12.04
CA ALA A 168 -35.55 -36.60 12.39
C ALA A 168 -34.15 -36.48 11.76
N THR A 169 -34.06 -36.07 10.50
CA THR A 169 -32.77 -35.86 9.82
C THR A 169 -32.01 -34.67 10.39
N THR A 170 -32.70 -33.57 10.69
CA THR A 170 -32.09 -32.38 11.32
C THR A 170 -31.53 -32.69 12.71
N SER A 171 -32.22 -33.53 13.50
CA SER A 171 -31.73 -33.96 14.81
C SER A 171 -30.43 -34.80 14.69
N LYS A 172 -30.35 -35.70 13.70
CA LYS A 172 -29.14 -36.50 13.44
C LYS A 172 -27.93 -35.64 13.05
N TYR A 173 -28.15 -34.58 12.26
CA TYR A 173 -27.08 -33.65 11.90
C TYR A 173 -26.56 -32.86 13.11
N LYS A 174 -27.45 -32.36 13.97
CA LYS A 174 -27.07 -31.65 15.21
C LYS A 174 -26.24 -32.53 16.14
N GLU A 175 -26.61 -33.80 16.30
CA GLU A 175 -25.87 -34.78 17.11
C GLU A 175 -24.46 -35.02 16.57
N ARG A 176 -24.32 -35.16 15.24
CA ARG A 176 -23.03 -35.40 14.57
C ARG A 176 -22.10 -34.18 14.70
N THR A 177 -22.64 -32.97 14.55
CA THR A 177 -21.87 -31.74 14.73
C THR A 177 -21.39 -31.58 16.17
N LYS A 178 -22.24 -31.93 17.15
CA LYS A 178 -21.85 -31.92 18.57
C LYS A 178 -20.69 -32.89 18.86
N LYS A 179 -20.74 -34.11 18.32
CA LYS A 179 -19.64 -35.09 18.45
C LYS A 179 -18.33 -34.59 17.84
N LEU A 180 -18.37 -33.99 16.65
CA LEU A 180 -17.18 -33.45 16.00
C LEU A 180 -16.54 -32.30 16.81
N LEU A 181 -17.35 -31.47 17.46
CA LEU A 181 -16.89 -30.41 18.37
C LEU A 181 -16.26 -30.99 19.65
N GLU A 182 -16.87 -32.03 20.23
CA GLU A 182 -16.31 -32.74 21.40
C GLU A 182 -14.99 -33.45 21.04
N GLU A 183 -14.89 -34.09 19.88
CA GLU A 183 -13.66 -34.72 19.35
C GLU A 183 -12.54 -33.70 19.07
N GLN A 184 -12.88 -32.49 18.59
CA GLN A 184 -11.91 -31.40 18.45
C GLN A 184 -11.41 -30.89 19.80
N SER A 185 -12.29 -30.79 20.80
CA SER A 185 -11.93 -30.31 22.13
C SER A 185 -11.11 -31.31 22.94
N THR A 186 -11.21 -32.60 22.61
CA THR A 186 -10.46 -33.69 23.26
C THR A 186 -9.20 -34.10 22.48
N GLY A 187 -8.89 -33.39 21.38
CA GLY A 187 -7.79 -33.65 20.48
C GLY A 187 -6.40 -33.46 21.09
N VAL A 188 -5.85 -34.58 21.56
CA VAL A 188 -4.44 -34.88 21.78
C VAL A 188 -3.56 -34.27 20.66
N ARG A 189 -3.01 -33.07 20.89
CA ARG A 189 -1.92 -32.52 20.05
C ARG A 189 -0.91 -31.61 20.78
N ASP A 190 -0.90 -31.61 22.12
CA ASP A 190 -0.02 -30.74 22.93
C ASP A 190 1.07 -31.50 23.70
N LYS A 191 1.97 -32.23 23.03
CA LYS A 191 3.16 -32.78 23.70
C LYS A 191 4.51 -32.50 23.03
N GLN A 192 4.57 -31.75 21.92
CA GLN A 192 5.82 -31.62 21.16
C GLN A 192 6.31 -30.18 20.90
N MET A 193 5.66 -29.14 21.45
CA MET A 193 6.12 -27.75 21.32
C MET A 193 6.59 -27.08 22.63
N GLU A 194 6.62 -27.79 23.76
CA GLU A 194 6.73 -27.14 25.07
C GLU A 194 8.16 -26.91 25.62
N LYS A 195 9.27 -27.17 24.89
CA LYS A 195 10.61 -27.20 25.53
C LYS A 195 11.78 -26.46 24.87
N TRP A 196 11.58 -25.76 23.77
CA TRP A 196 12.68 -25.04 23.11
C TRP A 196 13.27 -23.86 23.90
N TRP A 197 12.46 -23.15 24.71
CA TRP A 197 12.93 -22.00 25.51
C TRP A 197 13.73 -22.38 26.77
N LYS A 198 13.85 -23.68 27.08
CA LYS A 198 14.56 -24.17 28.27
C LYS A 198 16.03 -24.50 28.02
N CYS A 199 16.53 -24.41 26.79
CA CYS A 199 17.89 -24.81 26.44
C CYS A 199 18.77 -23.63 26.03
N CYS A 200 20.06 -23.72 26.30
CA CYS A 200 21.07 -22.76 25.88
C CYS A 200 21.25 -22.75 24.35
N ASP A 201 21.11 -21.59 23.71
CA ASP A 201 21.25 -21.43 22.25
C ASP A 201 22.63 -21.83 21.70
N LYS A 202 23.68 -21.82 22.55
CA LYS A 202 25.06 -22.13 22.12
C LYS A 202 25.44 -23.59 22.32
N CYS A 203 25.00 -24.23 23.41
CA CYS A 203 25.42 -25.59 23.75
C CYS A 203 24.28 -26.61 23.84
N GLY A 204 23.02 -26.19 23.69
CA GLY A 204 21.84 -27.06 23.72
C GLY A 204 21.44 -27.61 25.09
N ALA A 205 22.23 -27.36 26.14
CA ALA A 205 21.95 -27.85 27.50
C ALA A 205 20.76 -27.13 28.13
N GLU A 206 19.91 -27.86 28.86
CA GLU A 206 18.78 -27.29 29.61
C GLU A 206 19.30 -26.37 30.74
N TYR A 207 18.65 -25.22 30.93
CA TYR A 207 19.05 -24.26 31.94
C TYR A 207 18.83 -24.82 33.35
N THR A 208 19.82 -24.64 34.21
CA THR A 208 19.75 -24.98 35.64
C THR A 208 19.67 -23.71 36.47
N SER A 209 19.07 -23.79 37.65
CA SER A 209 18.96 -22.66 38.59
C SER A 209 20.28 -22.31 39.29
N THR A 210 21.32 -23.12 39.10
CA THR A 210 22.63 -22.96 39.77
C THR A 210 23.79 -23.27 38.83
N GLY A 211 24.91 -22.57 39.02
CA GLY A 211 26.19 -22.85 38.36
C GLY A 211 26.24 -22.42 36.88
N ASP A 212 27.04 -23.14 36.09
CA ASP A 212 27.31 -22.81 34.68
C ASP A 212 26.12 -23.01 33.74
N GLY A 213 25.04 -23.67 34.19
CA GLY A 213 23.78 -23.80 33.46
C GLY A 213 22.80 -22.63 33.66
N THR A 214 23.16 -21.61 34.45
CA THR A 214 22.27 -20.45 34.69
C THR A 214 22.14 -19.59 33.43
N PRO A 215 20.92 -19.21 32.99
CA PRO A 215 20.72 -18.40 31.80
C PRO A 215 21.25 -16.97 31.98
N ARG A 216 21.87 -16.44 30.92
CA ARG A 216 22.36 -15.06 30.80
C ARG A 216 21.87 -14.49 29.48
N ILE A 217 21.16 -13.37 29.55
CA ILE A 217 20.64 -12.66 28.38
C ILE A 217 21.73 -11.70 27.89
N LEU A 218 22.13 -11.84 26.62
CA LEU A 218 23.11 -10.97 25.97
C LEU A 218 22.46 -9.65 25.53
N ARG A 219 23.28 -8.63 25.22
CA ARG A 219 22.78 -7.33 24.71
C ARG A 219 22.02 -7.44 23.38
N CYS A 220 22.24 -8.51 22.61
CA CYS A 220 21.52 -8.79 21.37
C CYS A 220 20.19 -9.56 21.56
N GLY A 221 19.79 -9.86 22.82
CA GLY A 221 18.53 -10.53 23.13
C GLY A 221 18.60 -12.05 23.22
N HIS A 222 19.70 -12.68 22.81
CA HIS A 222 19.88 -14.14 22.93
C HIS A 222 20.17 -14.58 24.37
N THR A 223 19.77 -15.80 24.72
CA THR A 223 19.99 -16.36 26.07
C THR A 223 20.98 -17.53 25.98
N ILE A 224 22.09 -17.45 26.73
CA ILE A 224 23.09 -18.53 26.79
C ILE A 224 23.43 -18.87 28.25
N CYS A 225 23.95 -20.06 28.50
CA CYS A 225 24.33 -20.46 29.86
C CYS A 225 25.60 -19.73 30.33
N GLU A 226 25.74 -19.54 31.65
CA GLU A 226 26.88 -18.85 32.26
C GLU A 226 28.24 -19.48 31.87
N GLY A 227 28.33 -20.80 31.75
CA GLY A 227 29.55 -21.48 31.29
C GLY A 227 29.99 -21.02 29.89
N CYS A 228 29.03 -20.84 28.98
CA CYS A 228 29.29 -20.33 27.63
C CYS A 228 29.75 -18.86 27.61
N THR A 229 29.40 -18.06 28.63
CA THR A 229 29.87 -16.67 28.75
C THR A 229 31.29 -16.54 29.29
N LYS A 230 31.75 -17.51 30.09
CA LYS A 230 33.10 -17.51 30.68
C LYS A 230 34.19 -17.89 29.67
N PHE A 231 33.85 -18.75 28.70
CA PHE A 231 34.80 -19.25 27.70
C PHE A 231 35.39 -18.14 26.80
N ASP A 232 34.70 -16.99 26.68
CA ASP A 232 35.12 -15.88 25.81
C ASP A 232 36.11 -14.90 26.49
N ARG A 233 36.36 -15.02 27.80
CA ARG A 233 37.25 -14.10 28.53
C ARG A 233 38.72 -14.51 28.56
N TYR A 234 39.09 -15.71 28.12
CA TYR A 234 40.42 -16.26 28.36
C TYR A 234 41.49 -15.96 27.29
N MET A 235 41.25 -15.02 26.37
CA MET A 235 42.14 -14.76 25.22
C MET A 235 42.80 -13.36 25.17
N ARG A 236 43.08 -12.69 26.30
CA ARG A 236 43.99 -11.52 26.31
C ARG A 236 44.70 -11.31 27.66
N MET A 237 45.98 -11.68 27.76
CA MET A 237 47.10 -11.05 28.52
C MET A 237 48.39 -11.77 28.05
N ALA A 238 49.61 -11.22 27.88
CA ALA A 238 50.38 -10.06 28.36
C ALA A 238 51.58 -9.83 27.35
N PRO A 239 52.79 -9.23 27.64
CA PRO A 239 53.30 -8.39 28.76
C PRO A 239 54.26 -7.19 28.42
N LYS A 240 54.42 -6.27 29.40
CA LYS A 240 55.60 -5.51 29.99
C LYS A 240 56.83 -5.00 29.20
N SER A 241 57.36 -3.81 29.56
CA SER A 241 58.77 -3.52 30.03
C SER A 241 59.10 -1.98 30.09
N SER A 242 59.52 -1.39 31.24
CA SER A 242 60.89 -1.01 31.76
C SER A 242 61.46 0.34 31.24
N LYS A 243 61.58 1.43 32.02
CA LYS A 243 62.60 1.90 33.02
C LYS A 243 63.91 2.53 32.44
N THR A 244 64.42 3.53 33.19
CA THR A 244 65.75 4.24 33.20
C THR A 244 65.86 5.55 32.39
N GLY A 245 66.51 6.66 32.79
CA GLY A 245 67.23 7.06 34.02
C GLY A 245 68.55 7.84 33.73
N GLY A 246 68.69 9.09 34.21
CA GLY A 246 69.94 9.87 34.45
C GLY A 246 70.75 10.36 33.22
N GLY A 247 71.51 11.47 33.19
CA GLY A 247 71.98 12.44 34.18
C GLY A 247 73.50 12.74 34.01
N SER A 248 73.88 14.03 33.95
CA SER A 248 75.15 14.66 34.41
C SER A 248 76.28 15.13 33.42
N THR A 249 76.56 16.45 33.55
CA THR A 249 77.84 17.21 33.75
C THR A 249 78.96 17.38 32.69
N LEU A 250 79.44 18.64 32.62
CA LEU A 250 80.48 19.26 31.78
C LEU A 250 81.86 19.38 32.48
N PRO A 251 83.00 19.43 31.74
CA PRO A 251 84.22 20.04 32.28
C PRO A 251 84.99 21.03 31.37
N MET A 252 85.94 21.72 32.04
CA MET A 252 86.67 22.96 31.75
C MET A 252 87.59 23.04 30.50
N LYS A 253 87.92 24.31 30.18
CA LYS A 253 88.63 24.87 29.02
C LYS A 253 90.13 24.51 28.94
N LYS A 254 90.58 24.21 27.71
CA LYS A 254 91.96 23.84 27.33
C LYS A 254 92.63 24.86 26.38
N SER A 255 93.95 24.74 26.24
CA SER A 255 94.86 25.65 25.52
C SER A 255 94.70 25.61 23.98
N LEU A 256 95.15 26.64 23.27
CA LEU A 256 94.87 26.87 21.84
C LEU A 256 95.34 25.73 20.89
N ALA A 257 96.50 25.11 21.14
CA ALA A 257 96.98 23.95 20.38
C ALA A 257 96.23 22.63 20.74
N GLN A 258 95.58 22.62 21.90
CA GLN A 258 94.67 21.56 22.31
C GLN A 258 93.29 21.77 21.70
N ARG A 259 92.83 23.03 21.54
CA ARG A 259 91.60 23.39 20.82
C ARG A 259 91.65 22.98 19.36
N LEU A 260 92.75 23.17 18.64
CA LEU A 260 92.81 22.75 17.24
C LEU A 260 92.72 21.22 17.08
N ARG A 261 93.33 20.45 17.99
CA ARG A 261 93.21 18.98 18.03
C ARG A 261 91.83 18.53 18.48
N GLU A 262 91.23 19.22 19.45
CA GLU A 262 89.86 18.98 19.89
C GLU A 262 88.83 19.39 18.83
N ASP A 263 89.07 20.41 18.04
CA ASP A 263 88.17 20.84 16.97
C ASP A 263 88.24 19.86 15.79
N ILE A 264 89.44 19.37 15.42
CA ILE A 264 89.57 18.26 14.45
C ILE A 264 88.90 16.99 14.99
N LYS A 265 89.04 16.70 16.29
CA LYS A 265 88.37 15.56 16.93
C LYS A 265 86.84 15.73 16.93
N LYS A 266 86.34 16.90 17.30
CA LYS A 266 84.91 17.28 17.29
C LYS A 266 84.34 17.24 15.88
N ILE A 267 85.07 17.68 14.86
CA ILE A 267 84.62 17.59 13.47
C ILE A 267 84.53 16.13 13.03
N ARG A 268 85.49 15.27 13.42
CA ARG A 268 85.42 13.83 13.15
C ARG A 268 84.28 13.15 13.90
N GLU A 269 84.05 13.49 15.17
CA GLU A 269 82.92 13.00 15.97
C GLU A 269 81.58 13.50 15.44
N ALA A 270 81.48 14.77 15.03
CA ALA A 270 80.30 15.34 14.37
C ALA A 270 80.05 14.66 13.01
N THR A 271 81.10 14.36 12.25
CA THR A 271 80.95 13.64 10.97
C THR A 271 80.50 12.20 11.23
N ARG A 272 81.07 11.52 12.23
CA ARG A 272 80.67 10.16 12.61
C ARG A 272 79.21 10.12 13.07
N THR A 273 78.80 11.02 13.96
CA THR A 273 77.40 11.13 14.42
C THR A 273 76.44 11.42 13.27
N THR A 274 76.77 12.34 12.35
CA THR A 274 75.90 12.56 11.17
C THR A 274 75.84 11.39 10.20
N VAL A 275 76.85 10.50 10.17
CA VAL A 275 76.80 9.26 9.40
C VAL A 275 75.92 8.24 10.12
N GLU A 276 76.08 8.09 11.44
CA GLU A 276 75.24 7.23 12.28
C GLU A 276 73.76 7.65 12.21
N GLU A 277 73.45 8.95 12.34
CA GLU A 277 72.10 9.51 12.18
C GLU A 277 71.50 9.21 10.80
N LYS A 278 72.32 9.27 9.74
CA LYS A 278 71.86 8.94 8.38
C LYS A 278 71.63 7.45 8.19
N GLU A 279 72.47 6.61 8.79
CA GLU A 279 72.28 5.15 8.76
C GLU A 279 71.03 4.75 9.55
N GLU A 280 70.77 5.40 10.69
CA GLU A 280 69.57 5.21 11.49
C GLU A 280 68.32 5.69 10.77
N ALA A 281 68.34 6.89 10.19
CA ALA A 281 67.24 7.38 9.35
C ALA A 281 66.99 6.48 8.12
N ALA A 282 68.04 5.89 7.53
CA ALA A 282 67.89 4.94 6.43
C ALA A 282 67.27 3.60 6.89
N LYS A 283 67.56 3.15 8.11
CA LYS A 283 66.90 1.98 8.73
C LYS A 283 65.42 2.27 9.02
N GLU A 284 65.11 3.43 9.61
CA GLU A 284 63.73 3.86 9.86
C GLU A 284 62.92 3.96 8.56
N LEU A 285 63.50 4.53 7.50
CA LEU A 285 62.83 4.64 6.21
C LEU A 285 62.56 3.26 5.58
N LYS A 286 63.49 2.32 5.70
CA LYS A 286 63.28 0.92 5.26
C LYS A 286 62.15 0.26 6.04
N GLU A 287 62.07 0.48 7.35
CA GLU A 287 61.01 -0.10 8.18
C GLU A 287 59.65 0.53 7.91
N GLN A 288 59.57 1.85 7.71
CA GLN A 288 58.34 2.53 7.29
C GLN A 288 57.86 2.02 5.93
N LYS A 289 58.78 1.80 4.98
CA LYS A 289 58.44 1.23 3.66
C LYS A 289 57.85 -0.17 3.81
N LYS A 290 58.46 -1.02 4.65
CA LYS A 290 57.94 -2.36 4.95
C LYS A 290 56.53 -2.31 5.57
N LYS A 291 56.31 -1.45 6.57
CA LYS A 291 54.97 -1.26 7.18
C LYS A 291 53.93 -0.78 6.16
N PHE A 292 54.33 0.08 5.23
CA PHE A 292 53.45 0.54 4.16
C PHE A 292 53.09 -0.60 3.18
N GLU A 293 54.05 -1.44 2.82
CA GLU A 293 53.82 -2.64 2.00
C GLU A 293 52.86 -3.61 2.72
N GLU A 294 53.06 -3.88 4.01
CA GLU A 294 52.17 -4.73 4.83
C GLU A 294 50.73 -4.17 4.91
N ILE A 295 50.56 -2.85 5.09
CA ILE A 295 49.24 -2.20 5.10
C ILE A 295 48.59 -2.32 3.71
N ASN A 296 49.35 -2.16 2.64
CA ASN A 296 48.80 -2.25 1.29
C ASN A 296 48.34 -3.67 0.95
N GLU A 297 49.12 -4.69 1.32
CA GLU A 297 48.72 -6.10 1.20
C GLU A 297 47.44 -6.39 2.01
N GLN A 298 47.34 -5.89 3.23
CA GLN A 298 46.14 -6.05 4.05
C GLN A 298 44.92 -5.34 3.43
N MET A 299 45.10 -4.16 2.82
CA MET A 299 44.04 -3.47 2.11
C MET A 299 43.56 -4.25 0.89
N ASP A 300 44.46 -4.88 0.15
CA ASP A 300 44.12 -5.71 -1.01
C ASP A 300 43.32 -6.96 -0.59
N ILE A 301 43.71 -7.62 0.51
CA ILE A 301 42.96 -8.74 1.09
C ILE A 301 41.55 -8.28 1.49
N ASN A 302 41.44 -7.18 2.24
CA ASN A 302 40.15 -6.66 2.68
C ASN A 302 39.26 -6.26 1.49
N ALA A 303 39.84 -5.69 0.43
CA ALA A 303 39.10 -5.34 -0.78
C ALA A 303 38.55 -6.59 -1.47
N GLN A 304 39.34 -7.67 -1.54
CA GLN A 304 38.90 -8.93 -2.13
C GLN A 304 37.79 -9.58 -1.31
N ASP A 305 37.85 -9.53 0.03
CA ASP A 305 36.79 -10.04 0.89
C ASP A 305 35.46 -9.31 0.66
N VAL A 306 35.50 -7.97 0.55
CA VAL A 306 34.31 -7.17 0.23
C VAL A 306 33.74 -7.51 -1.15
N ILE A 307 34.61 -7.73 -2.15
CA ILE A 307 34.17 -8.16 -3.49
C ILE A 307 33.46 -9.52 -3.40
N ASN A 308 34.05 -10.49 -2.71
CA ASN A 308 33.47 -11.83 -2.56
C ASN A 308 32.11 -11.79 -1.83
N ASP A 309 31.97 -10.96 -0.80
CA ASP A 309 30.71 -10.77 -0.07
C ASP A 309 29.63 -10.11 -0.94
N LEU A 310 30.01 -9.14 -1.77
CA LEU A 310 29.10 -8.52 -2.75
C LEU A 310 28.64 -9.52 -3.81
N GLU A 311 29.55 -10.37 -4.32
CA GLU A 311 29.21 -11.41 -5.29
C GLU A 311 28.26 -12.46 -4.69
N ARG A 312 28.51 -12.89 -3.44
CA ARG A 312 27.62 -13.81 -2.71
C ARG A 312 26.24 -13.18 -2.50
N SER A 313 26.19 -11.90 -2.11
CA SER A 313 24.93 -11.17 -1.94
C SER A 313 24.15 -11.05 -3.26
N LEU A 314 24.85 -10.77 -4.36
CA LEU A 314 24.26 -10.66 -5.68
C LEU A 314 23.74 -12.03 -6.20
N TYR A 315 24.44 -13.12 -5.89
CA TYR A 315 23.98 -14.48 -6.14
C TYR A 315 22.69 -14.77 -5.37
N ASN A 316 22.64 -14.48 -4.08
CA ASN A 316 21.45 -14.70 -3.25
C ASN A 316 20.24 -13.92 -3.78
N VAL A 317 20.42 -12.65 -4.13
CA VAL A 317 19.35 -11.84 -4.75
C VAL A 317 18.86 -12.46 -6.07
N LYS A 318 19.76 -12.95 -6.93
CA LYS A 318 19.38 -13.63 -8.18
C LYS A 318 18.58 -14.91 -7.91
N THR A 319 18.95 -15.68 -6.89
CA THR A 319 18.25 -16.92 -6.52
C THR A 319 16.86 -16.62 -5.96
N SER A 320 16.74 -15.68 -5.02
CA SER A 320 15.45 -15.23 -4.48
C SER A 320 14.55 -14.63 -5.57
N HIS A 321 15.12 -13.91 -6.54
CA HIS A 321 14.37 -13.42 -7.69
C HIS A 321 13.80 -14.57 -8.53
N LYS A 322 14.58 -15.62 -8.81
CA LYS A 322 14.09 -16.82 -9.51
C LYS A 322 13.00 -17.55 -8.74
N GLU A 323 13.09 -17.61 -7.41
CA GLU A 323 12.04 -18.17 -6.55
C GLU A 323 10.75 -17.36 -6.62
N CYS A 324 10.84 -16.04 -6.49
CA CYS A 324 9.68 -15.15 -6.61
C CYS A 324 8.99 -15.28 -7.99
N PHE A 325 9.76 -15.43 -9.07
CA PHE A 325 9.21 -15.69 -10.40
C PHE A 325 8.49 -17.04 -10.50
N ARG A 326 9.03 -18.11 -9.90
CA ARG A 326 8.37 -19.41 -9.83
C ARG A 326 7.07 -19.36 -9.03
N GLU A 327 7.06 -18.67 -7.91
CA GLU A 327 5.85 -18.45 -7.12
C GLU A 327 4.80 -17.67 -7.91
N LEU A 328 5.21 -16.64 -8.66
CA LEU A 328 4.31 -15.87 -9.52
C LEU A 328 3.68 -16.75 -10.63
N GLU A 329 4.46 -17.64 -11.24
CA GLU A 329 3.94 -18.61 -12.22
C GLU A 329 2.96 -19.59 -11.61
N ASN A 330 3.22 -20.06 -10.39
CA ASN A 330 2.28 -20.93 -9.65
C ASN A 330 0.98 -20.19 -9.36
N VAL A 331 1.04 -18.93 -8.90
CA VAL A 331 -0.15 -18.10 -8.68
C VAL A 331 -0.92 -17.93 -9.98
N LYS A 332 -0.26 -17.61 -11.10
CA LYS A 332 -0.92 -17.53 -12.42
C LYS A 332 -1.64 -18.81 -12.80
N ARG A 333 -1.02 -19.98 -12.54
CA ARG A 333 -1.65 -21.29 -12.79
C ARG A 333 -2.92 -21.48 -11.94
N THR A 334 -2.84 -21.19 -10.64
CA THR A 334 -4.01 -21.32 -9.75
C THR A 334 -5.15 -20.38 -10.14
N VAL A 335 -4.84 -19.17 -10.63
CA VAL A 335 -5.86 -18.24 -11.14
C VAL A 335 -6.52 -18.79 -12.40
N HIS A 336 -5.77 -19.38 -13.32
CA HIS A 336 -6.34 -20.04 -14.51
C HIS A 336 -7.23 -21.23 -14.13
N GLU A 337 -6.80 -22.08 -13.20
CA GLU A 337 -7.62 -23.20 -12.70
C GLU A 337 -8.93 -22.71 -12.06
N GLN A 338 -8.89 -21.61 -11.31
CA GLN A 338 -10.10 -20.99 -10.74
C GLN A 338 -11.01 -20.40 -11.81
N ASP A 339 -10.47 -19.79 -12.86
CA ASP A 339 -11.24 -19.27 -13.98
C ASP A 339 -11.94 -20.41 -14.75
N ASP A 340 -11.26 -21.54 -14.95
CA ASP A 340 -11.85 -22.74 -15.57
C ASP A 340 -13.02 -23.30 -14.74
N VAL A 341 -12.86 -23.37 -13.41
CA VAL A 341 -13.95 -23.78 -12.49
C VAL A 341 -15.12 -22.80 -12.55
N LEU A 342 -14.84 -21.49 -12.55
CA LEU A 342 -15.86 -20.46 -12.66
C LEU A 342 -16.62 -20.57 -13.99
N ASN A 343 -15.91 -20.77 -15.09
CA ASN A 343 -16.49 -20.96 -16.42
C ASN A 343 -17.34 -22.23 -16.50
N ALA A 344 -16.93 -23.32 -15.86
CA ALA A 344 -17.75 -24.53 -15.74
C ALA A 344 -19.05 -24.27 -14.97
N ASN A 345 -18.97 -23.56 -13.83
CA ASN A 345 -20.15 -23.18 -13.04
C ASN A 345 -21.11 -22.27 -13.82
N VAL A 346 -20.59 -21.30 -14.58
CA VAL A 346 -21.40 -20.45 -15.46
C VAL A 346 -22.14 -21.28 -16.51
N ARG A 347 -21.52 -22.32 -17.08
CA ARG A 347 -22.20 -23.24 -18.02
C ARG A 347 -23.32 -24.02 -17.34
N ILE A 348 -23.09 -24.54 -16.13
CA ILE A 348 -24.10 -25.26 -15.34
C ILE A 348 -25.30 -24.34 -15.03
N LEU A 349 -25.06 -23.12 -14.55
CA LEU A 349 -26.11 -22.15 -14.24
C LEU A 349 -26.91 -21.75 -15.48
N ARG A 350 -26.26 -21.64 -16.64
CA ARG A 350 -26.95 -21.44 -17.92
C ARG A 350 -27.87 -22.62 -18.27
N GLY A 351 -27.41 -23.85 -18.03
CA GLY A 351 -28.22 -25.05 -18.19
C GLY A 351 -29.47 -25.04 -17.29
N PHE A 352 -29.30 -24.67 -16.02
CA PHE A 352 -30.43 -24.53 -15.09
C PHE A 352 -31.43 -23.45 -15.54
N ARG A 353 -30.95 -22.27 -15.94
CA ARG A 353 -31.83 -21.21 -16.47
C ARG A 353 -32.67 -21.73 -17.64
N ASN A 354 -32.03 -22.36 -18.61
CA ASN A 354 -32.73 -22.90 -19.79
C ASN A 354 -33.78 -23.95 -19.40
N HIS A 355 -33.50 -24.78 -18.38
CA HIS A 355 -34.46 -25.76 -17.88
C HIS A 355 -35.66 -25.09 -17.17
N VAL A 356 -35.41 -24.06 -16.37
CA VAL A 356 -36.48 -23.26 -15.74
C VAL A 356 -37.36 -22.61 -16.80
N GLU A 357 -36.78 -21.94 -17.79
CA GLU A 357 -37.53 -21.32 -18.90
C GLU A 357 -38.36 -22.35 -19.68
N TYR A 358 -37.79 -23.54 -19.95
CA TYR A 358 -38.52 -24.62 -20.61
C TYR A 358 -39.70 -25.12 -19.78
N THR A 359 -39.49 -25.36 -18.48
CA THR A 359 -40.53 -25.87 -17.58
C THR A 359 -41.64 -24.84 -17.35
N GLU A 360 -41.29 -23.55 -17.22
CA GLU A 360 -42.24 -22.45 -17.13
C GLU A 360 -43.08 -22.33 -18.41
N LYS A 361 -42.45 -22.39 -19.58
CA LYS A 361 -43.16 -22.39 -20.86
C LYS A 361 -44.15 -23.56 -20.94
N LYS A 362 -43.70 -24.77 -20.62
CA LYS A 362 -44.54 -25.98 -20.63
C LYS A 362 -45.68 -25.88 -19.62
N PHE A 363 -45.43 -25.30 -18.45
CA PHE A 363 -46.46 -25.06 -17.43
C PHE A 363 -47.52 -24.06 -17.93
N ASN A 364 -47.08 -22.95 -18.53
CA ASN A 364 -47.97 -21.93 -19.07
C ASN A 364 -48.82 -22.45 -20.23
N GLU A 365 -48.23 -23.24 -21.12
CA GLU A 365 -48.94 -23.88 -22.24
C GLU A 365 -49.93 -24.95 -21.76
N SER A 366 -49.53 -25.78 -20.79
CA SER A 366 -50.33 -26.94 -20.36
C SER A 366 -51.41 -26.60 -19.35
N TYR A 367 -51.20 -25.62 -18.47
CA TYR A 367 -52.09 -25.37 -17.32
C TYR A 367 -52.71 -23.98 -17.36
N VAL A 368 -51.92 -22.94 -17.57
CA VAL A 368 -52.40 -21.56 -17.45
C VAL A 368 -53.28 -21.18 -18.64
N CYS A 369 -52.84 -21.43 -19.87
CA CYS A 369 -53.56 -21.05 -21.08
C CYS A 369 -54.96 -21.70 -21.19
N PRO A 370 -55.17 -23.01 -20.91
CA PRO A 370 -56.49 -23.61 -20.94
C PRO A 370 -57.45 -23.06 -19.87
N ILE A 371 -56.96 -22.80 -18.65
CA ILE A 371 -57.77 -22.23 -17.56
C ILE A 371 -58.21 -20.81 -17.91
N TYR A 372 -57.28 -19.97 -18.38
CA TYR A 372 -57.62 -18.61 -18.82
C TYR A 372 -58.65 -18.61 -19.96
N LYS A 373 -58.48 -19.47 -20.96
CA LYS A 373 -59.44 -19.61 -22.08
C LYS A 373 -60.83 -20.07 -21.61
N ARG A 374 -60.91 -20.96 -20.60
CA ARG A 374 -62.17 -21.40 -20.02
C ARG A 374 -62.85 -20.26 -19.25
N ASN A 375 -62.11 -19.59 -18.37
CA ASN A 375 -62.61 -18.48 -17.58
C ASN A 375 -63.06 -17.30 -18.47
N GLU A 376 -62.34 -17.01 -19.55
CA GLU A 376 -62.72 -15.96 -20.50
C GLU A 376 -64.04 -16.31 -21.22
N LYS A 377 -64.22 -17.57 -21.60
CA LYS A 377 -65.47 -18.06 -22.21
C LYS A 377 -66.63 -17.97 -21.23
N GLU A 378 -66.43 -18.36 -19.97
CA GLU A 378 -67.43 -18.25 -18.91
C GLU A 378 -67.77 -16.80 -18.59
N ALA A 379 -66.78 -15.91 -18.49
CA ALA A 379 -66.98 -14.48 -18.27
C ALA A 379 -67.76 -13.84 -19.43
N LYS A 380 -67.45 -14.21 -20.69
CA LYS A 380 -68.22 -13.75 -21.87
C LYS A 380 -69.66 -14.25 -21.81
N LYS A 381 -69.89 -15.52 -21.45
CA LYS A 381 -71.24 -16.07 -21.27
C LYS A 381 -72.01 -15.31 -20.18
N ALA A 382 -71.43 -15.18 -18.98
CA ALA A 382 -72.04 -14.46 -17.85
C ALA A 382 -72.36 -12.99 -18.18
N LYS A 383 -71.46 -12.30 -18.89
CA LYS A 383 -71.71 -10.92 -19.34
C LYS A 383 -72.92 -10.84 -20.28
N THR A 384 -73.05 -11.80 -21.19
CA THR A 384 -74.14 -11.84 -22.16
C THR A 384 -75.48 -12.11 -21.44
N GLU A 385 -75.49 -13.03 -20.47
CA GLU A 385 -76.65 -13.32 -19.62
C GLU A 385 -77.06 -12.11 -18.76
N LEU A 386 -76.11 -11.38 -18.17
CA LEU A 386 -76.36 -10.15 -17.41
C LEU A 386 -76.98 -9.05 -18.27
N LEU A 387 -76.51 -8.87 -19.50
CA LEU A 387 -77.07 -7.87 -20.42
C LEU A 387 -78.50 -8.24 -20.84
N ALA A 388 -78.74 -9.51 -21.15
CA ALA A 388 -80.08 -10.00 -21.46
C ALA A 388 -81.06 -9.80 -20.28
N ALA A 389 -80.63 -10.12 -19.05
CA ALA A 389 -81.42 -9.89 -17.84
C ALA A 389 -81.72 -8.40 -17.60
N ARG A 390 -80.76 -7.52 -17.88
CA ARG A 390 -80.95 -6.06 -17.79
C ARG A 390 -82.01 -5.57 -18.77
N ASP A 391 -81.96 -6.04 -20.01
CA ASP A 391 -82.87 -5.58 -21.06
C ASP A 391 -84.31 -6.08 -20.81
N GLU A 392 -84.48 -7.29 -20.26
CA GLU A 392 -85.78 -7.78 -19.76
C GLU A 392 -86.32 -6.91 -18.61
N MET A 393 -85.49 -6.55 -17.64
CA MET A 393 -85.90 -5.66 -16.54
C MET A 393 -86.33 -4.27 -17.03
N ILE A 394 -85.65 -3.74 -18.06
CA ILE A 394 -86.03 -2.47 -18.68
C ILE A 394 -87.39 -2.60 -19.40
N LYS A 395 -87.64 -3.73 -20.07
CA LYS A 395 -88.91 -4.00 -20.74
C LYS A 395 -90.07 -4.05 -19.75
N VAL A 396 -89.92 -4.82 -18.66
CA VAL A 396 -90.91 -4.88 -17.57
C VAL A 396 -91.15 -3.51 -16.95
N SER A 397 -90.09 -2.75 -16.68
CA SER A 397 -90.21 -1.39 -16.13
C SER A 397 -91.00 -0.45 -17.04
N LYS A 398 -90.75 -0.49 -18.37
CA LYS A 398 -91.52 0.30 -19.35
C LYS A 398 -93.00 -0.11 -19.40
N GLU A 399 -93.30 -1.40 -19.33
CA GLU A 399 -94.68 -1.89 -19.32
C GLU A 399 -95.44 -1.51 -18.05
N VAL A 400 -94.77 -1.47 -16.90
CA VAL A 400 -95.36 -1.01 -15.63
C VAL A 400 -95.57 0.50 -15.63
N PHE A 401 -94.61 1.28 -16.14
CA PHE A 401 -94.71 2.75 -16.18
C PHE A 401 -95.80 3.25 -17.14
N ASN A 402 -96.08 2.51 -18.21
CA ASN A 402 -97.11 2.87 -19.19
C ASN A 402 -98.55 2.57 -18.73
N ARG A 403 -98.77 1.94 -17.57
CA ARG A 403 -100.12 1.59 -17.06
C ARG A 403 -100.70 2.61 -16.07
N THR A 404 -99.99 3.68 -15.73
CA THR A 404 -100.55 4.81 -14.96
C THR A 404 -100.52 6.08 -15.81
N PRO A 405 -101.62 6.45 -16.49
CA PRO A 405 -101.67 7.59 -17.42
C PRO A 405 -101.22 8.93 -16.82
N ASP A 406 -101.24 9.06 -15.49
CA ASP A 406 -101.04 10.33 -14.79
C ASP A 406 -99.97 10.27 -13.68
N GLY A 407 -99.02 9.31 -13.72
CA GLY A 407 -97.98 9.20 -12.69
C GLY A 407 -97.15 10.47 -12.48
N TRP A 408 -97.06 11.32 -13.50
CA TRP A 408 -96.40 12.63 -13.46
C TRP A 408 -97.27 13.74 -12.84
N LYS A 409 -98.58 13.52 -12.63
CA LYS A 409 -99.51 14.47 -11.96
C LYS A 409 -99.59 14.28 -10.45
N ILE A 410 -98.76 13.40 -9.89
CA ILE A 410 -98.77 13.05 -8.47
C ILE A 410 -97.49 13.55 -7.80
N CYS A 411 -97.60 14.17 -6.63
CA CYS A 411 -96.47 14.55 -5.80
C CYS A 411 -95.74 13.31 -5.29
N GLY A 412 -94.46 13.14 -5.65
CA GLY A 412 -93.69 11.98 -5.18
C GLY A 412 -93.41 11.93 -3.67
N CYS A 413 -93.79 12.98 -2.91
CA CYS A 413 -93.66 13.03 -1.45
C CYS A 413 -94.92 12.53 -0.74
N CYS A 414 -96.08 13.17 -0.94
CA CYS A 414 -97.35 12.75 -0.33
C CYS A 414 -98.15 11.74 -1.17
N ARG A 415 -97.75 11.49 -2.42
CA ARG A 415 -98.46 10.64 -3.40
C ARG A 415 -99.87 11.13 -3.76
N ASP A 416 -100.11 12.42 -3.63
CA ASP A 416 -101.36 13.07 -4.01
C ASP A 416 -101.29 13.84 -5.34
N PHE A 417 -102.44 14.03 -5.98
CA PHE A 417 -102.55 14.83 -7.21
C PHE A 417 -102.28 16.33 -7.00
N PHE A 418 -101.68 16.97 -8.00
CA PHE A 418 -101.48 18.42 -8.06
C PHE A 418 -102.76 19.14 -8.53
N ASN A 419 -103.79 19.17 -7.71
CA ASN A 419 -105.13 19.61 -8.11
C ASN A 419 -105.71 20.78 -7.28
N SER A 420 -104.91 21.41 -6.41
CA SER A 420 -105.36 22.50 -5.56
C SER A 420 -104.26 23.54 -5.32
N ALA A 421 -104.64 24.73 -4.85
CA ALA A 421 -103.70 25.81 -4.53
C ALA A 421 -102.67 25.44 -3.45
N GLU A 422 -103.05 24.58 -2.51
CA GLU A 422 -102.14 24.03 -1.49
C GLU A 422 -101.26 22.91 -2.06
N ARG A 423 -101.67 22.32 -3.19
CA ARG A 423 -100.98 21.23 -3.87
C ARG A 423 -100.39 21.66 -5.21
N LEU A 424 -100.02 22.94 -5.35
CA LEU A 424 -99.34 23.43 -6.55
C LEU A 424 -97.99 22.72 -6.73
N PRO A 425 -97.65 22.23 -7.94
CA PRO A 425 -96.40 21.56 -8.19
C PRO A 425 -95.26 22.59 -8.27
N LEU A 426 -94.30 22.54 -7.36
CA LEU A 426 -93.15 23.43 -7.29
C LEU A 426 -91.88 22.71 -7.75
N ILE A 427 -91.11 23.34 -8.65
CA ILE A 427 -89.83 22.80 -9.14
C ILE A 427 -88.70 23.24 -8.21
N LEU A 428 -88.13 22.28 -7.47
CA LEU A 428 -86.95 22.52 -6.64
C LEU A 428 -85.72 22.82 -7.50
N LYS A 429 -84.68 23.47 -6.95
CA LYS A 429 -83.43 23.78 -7.68
C LYS A 429 -82.72 22.55 -8.27
N CYS A 430 -83.01 21.36 -7.75
CA CYS A 430 -82.48 20.12 -8.26
C CYS A 430 -83.25 19.54 -9.47
N GLY A 431 -84.37 20.14 -9.88
CA GLY A 431 -85.22 19.70 -10.98
C GLY A 431 -86.40 18.81 -10.57
N HIS A 432 -86.44 18.34 -9.33
CA HIS A 432 -87.55 17.54 -8.81
C HIS A 432 -88.78 18.40 -8.49
N THR A 433 -89.98 17.85 -8.71
CA THR A 433 -91.24 18.52 -8.43
C THR A 433 -91.87 18.01 -7.13
N MET A 434 -92.31 18.91 -6.24
CA MET A 434 -93.05 18.60 -5.01
C MET A 434 -94.25 19.52 -4.86
N CYS A 435 -95.31 19.09 -4.18
CA CYS A 435 -96.45 19.98 -3.94
C CYS A 435 -96.08 21.04 -2.88
N LYS A 436 -96.70 22.22 -2.98
CA LYS A 436 -96.46 23.36 -2.08
C LYS A 436 -96.56 22.95 -0.60
N SER A 437 -97.62 22.24 -0.19
CA SER A 437 -97.80 21.78 1.19
C SER A 437 -96.63 20.90 1.68
N CYS A 438 -96.16 19.93 0.88
CA CYS A 438 -95.02 19.10 1.26
C CYS A 438 -93.72 19.89 1.38
N VAL A 439 -93.51 20.92 0.55
CA VAL A 439 -92.34 21.79 0.68
C VAL A 439 -92.40 22.56 2.01
N GLU A 440 -93.56 23.13 2.33
CA GLU A 440 -93.79 23.85 3.60
C GLU A 440 -93.60 22.95 4.83
N GLU A 441 -94.18 21.74 4.81
CA GLU A 441 -94.02 20.75 5.87
C GLU A 441 -92.55 20.33 6.04
N THR A 442 -91.83 20.13 4.94
CA THR A 442 -90.42 19.74 5.00
C THR A 442 -89.55 20.86 5.58
N ILE A 443 -89.89 22.13 5.32
CA ILE A 443 -89.24 23.29 5.95
C ILE A 443 -89.57 23.33 7.45
N LYS A 444 -90.85 23.18 7.82
CA LYS A 444 -91.31 23.21 9.22
C LYS A 444 -90.67 22.10 10.06
N ALA A 445 -90.59 20.88 9.51
CA ALA A 445 -90.06 19.71 10.21
C ALA A 445 -88.55 19.79 10.49
N ARG A 446 -87.81 20.73 9.89
CA ARG A 446 -86.36 20.86 10.06
C ARG A 446 -85.99 22.22 10.66
N HIS A 447 -85.74 22.24 11.97
CA HIS A 447 -85.15 23.40 12.66
C HIS A 447 -83.75 23.70 12.07
N GLY A 448 -83.63 24.74 11.23
CA GLY A 448 -82.34 25.19 10.70
C GLY A 448 -82.27 25.59 9.22
N GLY A 449 -83.40 25.70 8.50
CA GLY A 449 -83.45 26.36 7.17
C GLY A 449 -82.77 25.64 6.00
N ALA A 450 -82.26 24.42 6.21
CA ALA A 450 -81.68 23.58 5.17
C ALA A 450 -82.58 22.36 4.88
N VAL A 451 -83.39 22.47 3.84
CA VAL A 451 -84.22 21.39 3.32
C VAL A 451 -83.37 20.45 2.48
N ARG A 452 -83.67 19.14 2.47
CA ARG A 452 -83.10 18.22 1.47
C ARG A 452 -84.23 17.74 0.58
N CYS A 453 -84.01 17.74 -0.73
CA CYS A 453 -84.93 17.12 -1.66
C CYS A 453 -85.11 15.63 -1.29
N PRO A 454 -86.34 15.11 -1.16
CA PRO A 454 -86.58 13.72 -0.76
C PRO A 454 -86.13 12.71 -1.83
N PHE A 455 -85.98 13.13 -3.08
CA PHE A 455 -85.67 12.25 -4.20
C PHE A 455 -84.15 12.03 -4.39
N ASP A 456 -83.35 13.10 -4.36
CA ASP A 456 -81.90 13.05 -4.61
C ASP A 456 -81.03 13.48 -3.41
N ARG A 457 -81.67 13.87 -2.30
CA ARG A 457 -81.04 14.31 -1.05
C ARG A 457 -80.16 15.55 -1.16
N ARG A 458 -80.19 16.30 -2.28
CA ARG A 458 -79.44 17.55 -2.44
C ARG A 458 -79.94 18.59 -1.44
N LYS A 459 -79.01 19.31 -0.79
CA LYS A 459 -79.32 20.37 0.18
C LYS A 459 -79.83 21.61 -0.55
N LEU A 460 -81.00 22.08 -0.16
CA LEU A 460 -81.67 23.26 -0.65
C LEU A 460 -81.74 24.27 0.49
N LYS A 461 -81.16 25.46 0.28
CA LYS A 461 -81.35 26.60 1.19
C LYS A 461 -82.71 27.20 0.88
N LEU A 462 -83.73 26.81 1.64
CA LEU A 462 -85.11 27.26 1.51
C LEU A 462 -85.64 27.62 2.89
N THR A 463 -86.13 28.84 3.02
CA THR A 463 -86.85 29.33 4.20
C THR A 463 -88.35 29.37 3.91
N ALA A 464 -89.19 29.53 4.93
CA ALA A 464 -90.65 29.66 4.74
C ALA A 464 -91.02 30.81 3.78
N ALA A 465 -90.25 31.90 3.79
CA ALA A 465 -90.44 33.03 2.88
C ALA A 465 -90.08 32.71 1.41
N ASP A 466 -89.27 31.69 1.17
CA ASP A 466 -88.82 31.31 -0.18
C ASP A 466 -89.85 30.46 -0.92
N VAL A 467 -90.81 29.82 -0.22
CA VAL A 467 -91.78 28.90 -0.84
C VAL A 467 -92.57 29.59 -1.95
N GLY A 468 -93.04 30.83 -1.70
CA GLY A 468 -93.75 31.62 -2.71
C GLY A 468 -92.89 32.08 -3.90
N ARG A 469 -91.55 31.91 -3.82
CA ARG A 469 -90.61 32.26 -4.90
C ARG A 469 -90.18 31.05 -5.73
N ILE A 470 -90.54 29.83 -5.32
CA ILE A 470 -90.22 28.62 -6.08
C ILE A 470 -91.08 28.60 -7.34
N LYS A 471 -90.45 28.35 -8.49
CA LYS A 471 -91.15 28.31 -9.77
C LYS A 471 -92.13 27.14 -9.80
N GLU A 472 -93.38 27.44 -10.13
CA GLU A 472 -94.42 26.44 -10.38
C GLU A 472 -94.13 25.66 -11.67
N ASN A 473 -94.39 24.35 -11.63
CA ASN A 473 -94.29 23.47 -12.78
C ASN A 473 -95.57 23.56 -13.62
N ARG A 474 -95.64 24.60 -14.46
CA ARG A 474 -96.80 24.82 -15.35
C ARG A 474 -97.06 23.69 -16.34
N ALA A 475 -96.06 22.87 -16.68
CA ALA A 475 -96.28 21.70 -17.54
C ALA A 475 -97.16 20.63 -16.88
N ILE A 476 -97.21 20.62 -15.54
CA ILE A 476 -98.03 19.70 -14.74
C ILE A 476 -99.32 20.37 -14.26
N SER A 477 -99.30 21.69 -14.09
CA SER A 477 -100.40 22.48 -13.53
C SER A 477 -101.53 22.79 -14.52
N LEU A 478 -101.46 22.29 -15.76
CA LEU A 478 -102.50 22.47 -16.77
C LEU A 478 -103.68 21.54 -16.48
N ASN A 479 -104.60 22.06 -15.66
CA ASN A 479 -106.03 21.95 -15.88
C ASN A 479 -106.66 23.32 -15.65
#